data_AF-A0A7S8EQY1-F1
#
_entry.id   AF-A0A7S8EQY1-F1
#
_cell.length_a   1.000
_cell.length_b   1.000
_cell.length_c   1.000
_cell.angle_alpha   90.00
_cell.angle_beta   90.00
_cell.angle_gamma   90.00
#
_symmetry.space_group_name_H-M   'P 1'
#
loop_
_entity.id
_entity.type
_entity.pdbx_description
1 polymer ?
#
loop_
_entity_poly.entity_id
_entity_poly.type
_entity_poly.pdbx_seq_one_letter_code
_entity_poly.pdbx_strand_id
1 'polypeptide(L)'
;MTRPAIYSRPAKPMVIPVTRRNDFAKLAAPSIAEPVMVDKFTECHVTPSDVAARMVGYLGRQGDYLTLEPSAGTGQLSKALLAAGHSKFELVQVERHIKLAGSLAAFGTVQNRCFLEYAAEIAGKVEFPRIIMNPPFSDVRKHVAAAVSLLGRHGHAEPATLVALVPITFERGDAETLETLPADTFATAKVYTKIIRIRR
;
A
#
# COMPACT_ATOMS: atom_id res chain seq x y z
N MET A 1 36.15 -74.43 -42.05
CA MET A 1 35.82 -74.18 -40.62
C MET A 1 34.97 -72.93 -40.53
N THR A 2 33.67 -73.09 -40.27
CA THR A 2 32.65 -72.04 -40.21
C THR A 2 32.61 -71.45 -38.80
N ARG A 3 32.94 -70.16 -38.64
CA ARG A 3 32.87 -69.47 -37.34
C ARG A 3 31.41 -69.21 -36.96
N PRO A 4 30.97 -69.53 -35.73
CA PRO A 4 29.61 -69.22 -35.30
C PRO A 4 29.43 -67.70 -35.13
N ALA A 5 28.36 -67.15 -35.71
CA ALA A 5 28.01 -65.74 -35.62
C ALA A 5 27.42 -65.43 -34.23
N ILE A 6 28.29 -65.35 -33.21
CA ILE A 6 27.87 -65.18 -31.81
C ILE A 6 27.50 -63.72 -31.50
N TYR A 7 27.86 -62.76 -32.37
CA TYR A 7 27.50 -61.34 -32.19
C TYR A 7 27.13 -60.68 -33.51
N SER A 8 25.91 -60.93 -34.00
CA SER A 8 25.30 -60.07 -35.02
C SER A 8 24.70 -58.84 -34.34
N ARG A 9 25.21 -57.65 -34.65
CA ARG A 9 24.61 -56.37 -34.20
C ARG A 9 23.13 -56.36 -34.61
N PRO A 10 22.17 -56.19 -33.68
CA PRO A 10 20.77 -56.04 -34.03
C PRO A 10 20.61 -54.89 -35.03
N ALA A 11 19.65 -54.99 -35.96
CA ALA A 11 19.37 -53.97 -36.98
C ALA A 11 18.81 -52.68 -36.33
N LYS A 12 19.66 -51.98 -35.59
CA LYS A 12 19.35 -50.73 -34.89
C LYS A 12 19.94 -49.58 -35.68
N PRO A 13 19.15 -48.54 -36.02
CA PRO A 13 19.63 -47.41 -36.79
C PRO A 13 20.84 -46.76 -36.11
N MET A 14 21.87 -46.42 -36.90
CA MET A 14 23.12 -45.84 -36.38
C MET A 14 22.96 -44.39 -35.90
N VAL A 15 21.89 -43.74 -36.34
CA VAL A 15 21.58 -42.35 -36.04
C VAL A 15 20.09 -42.25 -35.73
N ILE A 16 19.78 -41.57 -34.64
CA ILE A 16 18.41 -41.23 -34.24
C ILE A 16 18.31 -39.71 -34.34
N PRO A 17 17.29 -39.15 -35.02
CA PRO A 17 17.08 -37.71 -35.04
C PRO A 17 16.78 -37.22 -33.62
N VAL A 18 17.54 -36.22 -33.17
CA VAL A 18 17.32 -35.59 -31.86
C VAL A 18 16.08 -34.71 -31.94
N THR A 19 14.97 -35.19 -31.40
CA THR A 19 13.82 -34.32 -31.10
C THR A 19 14.17 -33.43 -29.92
N ARG A 20 14.45 -32.15 -30.19
CA ARG A 20 14.50 -31.13 -29.12
C ARG A 20 13.10 -30.99 -28.54
N ARG A 21 12.97 -31.19 -27.22
CA ARG A 21 11.74 -30.83 -26.50
C ARG A 21 11.57 -29.32 -26.61
N ASN A 22 10.54 -28.88 -27.33
CA ASN A 22 10.15 -27.48 -27.41
C ASN A 22 9.29 -27.03 -26.21
N ASP A 23 9.01 -27.91 -25.25
CA ASP A 23 8.20 -27.60 -24.06
C ASP A 23 9.03 -27.09 -22.89
N PHE A 24 9.85 -26.07 -23.13
CA PHE A 24 9.97 -25.05 -22.09
C PHE A 24 8.85 -24.06 -22.36
N ALA A 25 7.64 -24.36 -21.85
CA ALA A 25 6.65 -23.32 -21.68
C ALA A 25 7.37 -22.17 -20.99
N LYS A 26 7.48 -21.02 -21.67
CA LYS A 26 8.09 -19.81 -21.13
C LYS A 26 7.45 -19.60 -19.76
N LEU A 27 8.18 -19.85 -18.68
CA LEU A 27 7.79 -19.37 -17.37
C LEU A 27 7.60 -17.87 -17.55
N ALA A 28 6.37 -17.40 -17.42
CA ALA A 28 6.08 -15.99 -17.48
C ALA A 28 7.00 -15.34 -16.45
N ALA A 29 7.93 -14.50 -16.91
CA ALA A 29 8.74 -13.70 -16.01
C ALA A 29 7.75 -13.00 -15.08
N PRO A 30 7.93 -13.07 -13.74
CA PRO A 30 7.06 -12.33 -12.84
C PRO A 30 7.10 -10.88 -13.33
N SER A 31 5.95 -10.31 -13.66
CA SER A 31 5.88 -8.89 -14.00
C SER A 31 6.21 -8.15 -12.73
N ILE A 32 7.49 -7.82 -12.55
CA ILE A 32 7.92 -6.88 -11.54
C ILE A 32 7.26 -5.59 -11.97
N ALA A 33 6.21 -5.19 -11.26
CA ALA A 33 5.52 -3.93 -11.52
C ALA A 33 6.60 -2.85 -11.59
N GLU A 34 6.63 -2.11 -12.71
CA GLU A 34 7.59 -1.03 -12.88
C GLU A 34 7.49 -0.13 -11.64
N PRO A 35 8.61 0.17 -10.95
CA PRO A 35 8.57 1.06 -9.81
C PRO A 35 8.00 2.38 -10.32
N VAL A 36 6.81 2.74 -9.85
CA VAL A 36 6.20 4.02 -10.20
C VAL A 36 7.10 5.08 -9.58
N MET A 37 7.93 5.68 -10.43
CA MET A 37 8.81 6.78 -10.05
C MET A 37 7.92 7.96 -9.68
N VAL A 38 7.79 8.19 -8.38
CA VAL A 38 7.17 9.38 -7.83
C VAL A 38 8.17 10.52 -8.00
N ASP A 39 7.75 11.57 -8.70
CA ASP A 39 8.57 12.75 -8.96
C ASP A 39 9.04 13.35 -7.63
N LYS A 40 10.30 13.77 -7.56
CA LYS A 40 10.87 14.48 -6.41
C LYS A 40 10.08 15.75 -6.06
N PHE A 41 9.34 16.31 -7.02
CA PHE A 41 8.43 17.44 -6.83
C PHE A 41 7.05 17.06 -6.29
N THR A 42 6.61 15.81 -6.46
CA THR A 42 5.44 15.30 -5.73
C THR A 42 5.93 14.90 -4.35
N GLU A 43 5.60 15.68 -3.32
CA GLU A 43 5.95 15.43 -1.90
C GLU A 43 5.33 14.14 -1.31
N CYS A 44 5.03 13.13 -2.14
CA CYS A 44 4.49 11.84 -1.78
C CYS A 44 5.66 10.90 -1.43
N HIS A 45 6.20 11.05 -0.21
CA HIS A 45 7.17 10.11 0.32
C HIS A 45 6.48 8.77 0.56
N VAL A 46 6.95 7.69 -0.06
CA VAL A 46 6.40 6.36 0.18
C VAL A 46 6.72 5.93 1.61
N THR A 47 5.71 5.58 2.40
CA THR A 47 5.90 5.12 3.78
C THR A 47 6.62 3.76 3.78
N PRO A 48 7.76 3.59 4.48
CA PRO A 48 8.43 2.30 4.57
C PRO A 48 7.51 1.19 5.11
N SER A 49 7.71 -0.06 4.70
CA SER A 49 6.81 -1.16 5.02
C SER A 49 6.70 -1.46 6.52
N ASP A 50 7.81 -1.35 7.24
CA ASP A 50 7.85 -1.53 8.69
C ASP A 50 7.10 -0.38 9.42
N VAL A 51 7.28 0.86 8.96
CA VAL A 51 6.57 2.03 9.48
C VAL A 51 5.07 1.92 9.22
N ALA A 52 4.68 1.54 8.00
CA ALA A 52 3.28 1.32 7.62
C ALA A 52 2.61 0.26 8.51
N ALA A 53 3.30 -0.85 8.80
CA ALA A 53 2.81 -1.88 9.70
C ALA A 53 2.61 -1.35 11.14
N ARG A 54 3.55 -0.55 11.65
CA ARG A 54 3.40 0.10 12.98
C ARG A 54 2.22 1.07 13.00
N MET A 55 2.05 1.91 11.97
CA MET A 55 0.92 2.82 11.83
C MET A 55 -0.43 2.08 11.86
N VAL A 56 -0.54 0.94 11.17
CA VAL A 56 -1.74 0.10 11.22
C VAL A 56 -1.96 -0.45 12.63
N GLY A 57 -0.91 -0.92 13.31
CA GLY A 57 -1.01 -1.37 14.71
C GLY A 57 -1.54 -0.27 15.66
N TYR A 58 -1.21 0.98 15.40
CA TYR A 58 -1.69 2.11 16.22
C TYR A 58 -3.17 2.47 16.01
N LEU A 59 -3.82 1.98 14.95
CA LEU A 59 -5.27 2.10 14.75
C LEU A 59 -6.07 1.28 15.78
N GLY A 60 -5.44 0.30 16.44
CA GLY A 60 -6.08 -0.60 17.40
C GLY A 60 -6.40 -1.97 16.80
N ARG A 61 -7.36 -2.67 17.40
CA ARG A 61 -7.69 -4.06 17.03
C ARG A 61 -8.32 -4.12 15.64
N GLN A 62 -8.01 -5.13 14.84
CA GLN A 62 -8.72 -5.37 13.58
C GLN A 62 -10.24 -5.53 13.83
N GLY A 63 -11.07 -5.04 12.92
CA GLY A 63 -12.53 -5.21 12.91
C GLY A 63 -13.14 -4.60 11.66
N ASP A 64 -14.47 -4.67 11.56
CA ASP A 64 -15.25 -4.20 10.40
C ASP A 64 -15.47 -2.69 10.47
N TYR A 65 -14.37 -1.93 10.30
CA TYR A 65 -14.35 -0.48 10.39
C TYR A 65 -14.06 0.13 9.03
N LEU A 66 -14.96 0.99 8.54
CA LEU A 66 -14.72 1.78 7.35
C LEU A 66 -13.47 2.66 7.54
N THR A 67 -12.44 2.38 6.74
CA THR A 67 -11.11 2.96 6.86
C THR A 67 -10.83 3.86 5.66
N LEU A 68 -10.38 5.09 5.92
CA LEU A 68 -9.99 6.05 4.90
C LEU A 68 -8.47 6.17 4.80
N GLU A 69 -7.97 6.16 3.56
CA GLU A 69 -6.60 6.54 3.19
C GLU A 69 -6.64 7.76 2.24
N PRO A 70 -6.54 8.99 2.79
CA PRO A 70 -6.69 10.26 2.07
C PRO A 70 -5.71 10.55 0.93
N SER A 71 -4.54 9.93 0.92
CA SER A 71 -3.46 10.26 -0.02
C SER A 71 -2.66 8.99 -0.27
N ALA A 72 -3.31 8.06 -0.98
CA ALA A 72 -2.90 6.67 -1.00
C ALA A 72 -1.59 6.43 -1.79
N GLY A 73 -1.26 7.29 -2.75
CA GLY A 73 -0.03 7.17 -3.53
C GLY A 73 0.07 5.80 -4.21
N THR A 74 1.12 5.04 -3.89
CA THR A 74 1.33 3.66 -4.38
C THR A 74 0.54 2.60 -3.61
N GLY A 75 -0.24 2.98 -2.59
CA GLY A 75 -1.08 2.08 -1.79
C GLY A 75 -0.32 1.34 -0.69
N GLN A 76 0.77 1.93 -0.19
CA GLN A 76 1.64 1.25 0.77
C GLN A 76 1.00 1.09 2.16
N LEU A 77 0.19 2.05 2.61
CA LEU A 77 -0.63 1.89 3.82
C LEU A 77 -1.82 0.94 3.55
N SER A 78 -2.42 1.02 2.36
CA SER A 78 -3.48 0.09 1.92
C SER A 78 -3.01 -1.36 1.99
N LYS A 79 -1.82 -1.63 1.46
CA LYS A 79 -1.18 -2.94 1.50
C LYS A 79 -0.93 -3.41 2.93
N ALA A 80 -0.49 -2.51 3.82
CA ALA A 80 -0.28 -2.84 5.23
C ALA A 80 -1.59 -3.16 5.96
N LEU A 81 -2.69 -2.43 5.68
CA LEU A 81 -4.01 -2.71 6.21
C LEU A 81 -4.49 -4.12 5.84
N LEU A 82 -4.39 -4.47 4.56
CA LEU A 82 -4.79 -5.80 4.09
C LEU A 82 -3.91 -6.92 4.67
N ALA A 83 -2.61 -6.68 4.78
CA ALA A 83 -1.69 -7.63 5.42
C ALA A 83 -2.02 -7.85 6.90
N ALA A 84 -2.56 -6.84 7.58
CA ALA A 84 -3.06 -6.92 8.95
C ALA A 84 -4.49 -7.49 9.07
N GLY A 85 -5.08 -7.95 7.96
CA GLY A 85 -6.39 -8.60 7.94
C GLY A 85 -7.59 -7.64 7.78
N HIS A 86 -7.36 -6.34 7.56
CA HIS A 86 -8.48 -5.43 7.28
C HIS A 86 -9.16 -5.81 5.96
N SER A 87 -10.48 -5.61 5.90
CA SER A 87 -11.27 -5.90 4.71
C SER A 87 -11.03 -4.87 3.62
N LYS A 88 -10.77 -5.33 2.38
CA LYS A 88 -10.71 -4.46 1.19
C LYS A 88 -12.04 -3.74 0.90
N PHE A 89 -13.15 -4.30 1.35
CA PHE A 89 -14.48 -3.72 1.14
C PHE A 89 -14.78 -2.58 2.12
N GLU A 90 -14.03 -2.50 3.22
CA GLU A 90 -14.09 -1.44 4.22
C GLU A 90 -12.95 -0.42 4.05
N LEU A 91 -12.37 -0.34 2.85
CA LEU A 91 -11.26 0.57 2.55
C LEU A 91 -11.66 1.55 1.46
N VAL A 92 -11.55 2.84 1.77
CA VAL A 92 -11.69 3.96 0.84
C VAL A 92 -10.34 4.64 0.70
N GLN A 93 -9.88 4.78 -0.54
CA GLN A 93 -8.59 5.38 -0.88
C GLN A 93 -8.84 6.60 -1.77
N VAL A 94 -8.19 7.71 -1.48
CA VAL A 94 -8.26 8.92 -2.31
C VAL A 94 -6.89 9.19 -2.91
N GLU A 95 -6.86 9.35 -4.24
CA GLU A 95 -5.62 9.59 -4.97
C GLU A 95 -5.89 10.48 -6.19
N ARG A 96 -5.14 11.57 -6.33
CA ARG A 96 -5.32 12.54 -7.41
C ARG A 96 -4.76 12.02 -8.73
N HIS A 97 -3.64 11.31 -8.70
CA HIS A 97 -2.92 10.89 -9.90
C HIS A 97 -3.58 9.66 -10.54
N ILE A 98 -4.06 9.81 -11.77
CA ILE A 98 -4.87 8.80 -12.49
C ILE A 98 -4.16 7.43 -12.55
N LYS A 99 -2.85 7.39 -12.86
CA LYS A 99 -2.13 6.11 -12.96
C LYS A 99 -1.97 5.41 -11.60
N LEU A 100 -1.76 6.20 -10.54
CA LEU A 100 -1.64 5.65 -9.19
C LEU A 100 -3.00 5.13 -8.74
N ALA A 101 -4.05 5.95 -8.88
CA ALA A 101 -5.43 5.55 -8.60
C ALA A 101 -5.85 4.26 -9.34
N GLY A 102 -5.46 4.10 -10.61
CA GLY A 102 -5.71 2.88 -11.37
C GLY A 102 -5.11 1.62 -10.75
N SER A 103 -3.95 1.73 -10.10
CA SER A 103 -3.30 0.62 -9.40
C SER A 103 -3.93 0.29 -8.04
N LEU A 104 -4.65 1.24 -7.44
CA LEU A 104 -5.22 1.09 -6.10
C LEU A 104 -6.50 0.25 -6.06
N ALA A 105 -7.16 0.04 -7.20
CA ALA A 105 -8.42 -0.71 -7.28
C ALA A 105 -8.31 -2.16 -6.77
N ALA A 106 -7.09 -2.70 -6.73
CA ALA A 106 -6.81 -4.01 -6.13
C ALA A 106 -6.98 -4.03 -4.60
N PHE A 107 -6.88 -2.88 -3.93
CA PHE A 107 -6.87 -2.77 -2.48
C PHE A 107 -8.21 -2.38 -1.87
N GLY A 108 -9.05 -1.64 -2.60
CA GLY A 108 -10.33 -1.16 -2.09
C GLY A 108 -11.03 -0.18 -3.03
N THR A 109 -11.97 0.59 -2.47
CA THR A 109 -12.72 1.62 -3.22
C THR A 109 -11.81 2.82 -3.46
N VAL A 110 -11.69 3.25 -4.72
CA VAL A 110 -10.79 4.35 -5.10
C VAL A 110 -11.58 5.57 -5.55
N GLN A 111 -11.26 6.72 -4.97
CA GLN A 111 -11.74 8.04 -5.39
C GLN A 111 -10.60 8.76 -6.11
N ASN A 112 -10.66 8.81 -7.44
CA ASN A 112 -9.63 9.50 -8.22
C ASN A 112 -9.87 11.02 -8.27
N ARG A 113 -9.51 11.75 -7.21
CA ARG A 113 -9.69 13.21 -7.09
C ARG A 113 -8.80 13.80 -6.00
N CYS A 114 -8.82 15.13 -5.83
CA CYS A 114 -8.15 15.80 -4.72
C CYS A 114 -8.84 15.46 -3.38
N PHE A 115 -8.05 15.11 -2.36
CA PHE A 115 -8.61 14.79 -1.03
C PHE A 115 -9.33 15.94 -0.36
N LEU A 116 -8.81 17.16 -0.45
CA LEU A 116 -9.45 18.31 0.20
C LEU A 116 -10.82 18.62 -0.41
N GLU A 117 -10.95 18.47 -1.74
CA GLU A 117 -12.21 18.61 -2.45
C GLU A 117 -13.19 17.48 -2.07
N TYR A 118 -12.71 16.24 -2.06
CA TYR A 118 -13.50 15.09 -1.63
C TYR A 118 -14.02 15.28 -0.20
N ALA A 119 -13.14 15.62 0.74
CA ALA A 119 -13.49 15.81 2.14
C ALA A 119 -14.53 16.91 2.33
N ALA A 120 -14.42 18.03 1.62
CA ALA A 120 -15.40 19.11 1.66
C ALA A 120 -16.78 18.66 1.14
N GLU A 121 -16.83 17.82 0.11
CA GLU A 121 -18.07 17.31 -0.48
C GLU A 121 -18.83 16.34 0.45
N ILE A 122 -18.09 15.48 1.15
CA ILE A 122 -18.66 14.42 1.99
C ILE A 122 -18.77 14.77 3.48
N ALA A 123 -18.22 15.91 3.90
CA ALA A 123 -18.31 16.39 5.28
C ALA A 123 -19.78 16.44 5.73
N GLY A 124 -20.05 15.85 6.90
CA GLY A 124 -21.41 15.74 7.47
C GLY A 124 -22.31 14.70 6.82
N LYS A 125 -21.87 14.01 5.76
CA LYS A 125 -22.61 12.91 5.11
C LYS A 125 -22.05 11.54 5.45
N VAL A 126 -20.73 11.44 5.57
CA VAL A 126 -20.00 10.19 5.84
C VAL A 126 -19.02 10.42 6.99
N GLU A 127 -18.92 9.42 7.84
CA GLU A 127 -17.94 9.37 8.93
C GLU A 127 -17.06 8.12 8.76
N PHE A 128 -15.78 8.27 9.07
CA PHE A 128 -14.83 7.17 9.07
C PHE A 128 -14.38 6.88 10.51
N PRO A 129 -14.65 5.67 11.03
CA PRO A 129 -14.11 5.25 12.33
C PRO A 129 -12.59 5.09 12.32
N ARG A 130 -11.99 4.90 11.14
CA ARG A 130 -10.53 4.79 10.99
C ARG A 130 -10.02 5.66 9.86
N ILE A 131 -8.96 6.39 10.13
CA ILE A 131 -8.24 7.15 9.11
C ILE A 131 -6.75 6.88 9.28
N ILE A 132 -6.07 6.49 8.22
CA ILE A 132 -4.62 6.32 8.20
C ILE A 132 -4.02 7.15 7.07
N MET A 133 -2.98 7.92 7.34
CA MET A 133 -2.47 8.85 6.32
C MET A 133 -0.99 9.18 6.44
N ASN A 134 -0.37 9.35 5.27
CA ASN A 134 0.89 10.07 5.09
C ASN A 134 0.63 11.27 4.17
N PRO A 135 0.15 12.41 4.72
CA PRO A 135 -0.22 13.58 3.91
C PRO A 135 1.00 14.23 3.24
N PRO A 136 0.76 15.03 2.17
CA PRO A 136 1.79 15.96 1.68
C PRO A 136 2.19 16.93 2.80
N PHE A 137 3.50 17.19 2.93
CA PHE A 137 4.03 17.93 4.08
C PHE A 137 3.78 19.43 3.97
N SER A 138 3.73 19.99 2.75
CA SER A 138 3.39 21.40 2.50
C SER A 138 2.04 21.80 3.10
N ASP A 139 1.04 20.93 2.97
CA ASP A 139 -0.35 21.17 3.35
C ASP A 139 -0.85 20.25 4.47
N VAL A 140 0.08 19.69 5.26
CA VAL A 140 -0.21 18.72 6.33
C VAL A 140 -1.31 19.21 7.28
N ARG A 141 -1.32 20.50 7.63
CA ARG A 141 -2.34 21.10 8.51
C ARG A 141 -3.74 21.04 7.91
N LYS A 142 -3.88 21.32 6.62
CA LYS A 142 -5.16 21.27 5.90
C LYS A 142 -5.64 19.83 5.76
N HIS A 143 -4.74 18.92 5.38
CA HIS A 143 -5.06 17.50 5.22
C HIS A 143 -5.49 16.86 6.55
N VAL A 144 -4.73 17.08 7.64
CA VAL A 144 -5.10 16.54 8.95
C VAL A 144 -6.42 17.17 9.44
N ALA A 145 -6.64 18.47 9.26
CA ALA A 145 -7.90 19.11 9.65
C ALA A 145 -9.11 18.53 8.87
N ALA A 146 -8.96 18.33 7.56
CA ALA A 146 -10.00 17.71 6.73
C ALA A 146 -10.26 16.26 7.15
N ALA A 147 -9.21 15.46 7.38
CA ALA A 147 -9.35 14.10 7.88
C ALA A 147 -10.06 14.05 9.24
N VAL A 148 -9.69 14.92 10.18
CA VAL A 148 -10.36 15.04 11.49
C VAL A 148 -11.84 15.43 11.33
N SER A 149 -12.20 16.24 10.32
CA SER A 149 -13.61 16.58 10.08
C SER A 149 -14.47 15.38 9.64
N LEU A 150 -13.84 14.36 9.06
CA LEU A 150 -14.49 13.11 8.64
C LEU A 150 -14.39 12.01 9.70
N LEU A 151 -13.66 12.24 10.80
CA LEU A 151 -13.45 11.27 11.86
C LEU A 151 -14.67 11.20 12.77
N GLY A 152 -15.33 10.05 12.78
CA GLY A 152 -16.53 9.80 13.57
C GLY A 152 -16.76 8.31 13.78
N ARG A 153 -17.55 7.95 14.79
CA ARG A 153 -17.65 6.57 15.27
C ARG A 153 -18.43 5.66 14.34
N HIS A 154 -19.25 6.20 13.44
CA HIS A 154 -20.06 5.42 12.51
C HIS A 154 -20.82 4.25 13.17
N GLY A 155 -21.38 4.47 14.36
CA GLY A 155 -22.13 3.46 15.12
C GLY A 155 -21.28 2.47 15.96
N HIS A 156 -19.95 2.55 15.91
CA HIS A 156 -19.08 1.67 16.68
C HIS A 156 -18.95 2.06 18.16
N ALA A 157 -18.73 1.07 19.02
CA ALA A 157 -18.50 1.24 20.45
C ALA A 157 -17.11 1.83 20.77
N GLU A 158 -16.11 1.53 19.94
CA GLU A 158 -14.74 2.05 20.09
C GLU A 158 -14.64 3.51 19.61
N PRO A 159 -13.72 4.31 20.19
CA PRO A 159 -13.42 5.64 19.70
C PRO A 159 -12.93 5.63 18.25
N ALA A 160 -13.35 6.62 17.47
CA ALA A 160 -12.84 6.80 16.11
C ALA A 160 -11.36 7.20 16.20
N THR A 161 -10.50 6.56 15.40
CA THR A 161 -9.05 6.71 15.50
C THR A 161 -8.43 7.14 14.17
N LEU A 162 -7.68 8.23 14.21
CA LEU A 162 -6.83 8.69 13.11
C LEU A 162 -5.36 8.47 13.48
N VAL A 163 -4.59 7.86 12.57
CA VAL A 163 -3.13 7.73 12.67
C VAL A 163 -2.49 8.44 11.48
N ALA A 164 -1.55 9.33 11.74
CA ALA A 164 -0.88 10.10 10.69
C ALA A 164 0.63 10.15 10.86
N LEU A 165 1.36 10.08 9.75
CA LEU A 165 2.78 10.38 9.68
C LEU A 165 2.94 11.85 9.29
N VAL A 166 3.55 12.65 10.16
CA VAL A 166 3.64 14.11 10.00
C VAL A 166 5.07 14.60 10.23
N PRO A 167 5.44 15.80 9.74
CA PRO A 167 6.70 16.43 10.11
C PRO A 167 6.84 16.58 11.63
N ILE A 168 8.06 16.50 12.15
CA ILE A 168 8.31 16.60 13.60
C ILE A 168 7.80 17.92 14.22
N THR A 169 7.78 18.99 13.41
CA THR A 169 7.31 20.34 13.77
C THR A 169 5.79 20.49 13.74
N PHE A 170 5.06 19.46 13.31
CA PHE A 170 3.60 19.48 13.32
C PHE A 170 3.09 19.41 14.77
N GLU A 171 2.34 20.44 15.18
CA GLU A 171 1.75 20.54 16.50
C GLU A 171 0.24 20.74 16.40
N ARG A 172 -0.49 20.01 17.25
CA ARG A 172 -1.96 20.06 17.39
C ARG A 172 -2.34 19.54 18.79
N GLY A 173 -3.19 20.27 19.52
CA GLY A 173 -3.42 20.02 20.95
C GLY A 173 -4.17 18.73 21.31
N ASP A 174 -4.90 18.13 20.36
CA ASP A 174 -5.64 16.86 20.51
C ASP A 174 -4.85 15.65 19.94
N ALA A 175 -3.61 15.86 19.47
CA ALA A 175 -2.78 14.83 18.87
C ALA A 175 -1.77 14.27 19.88
N GLU A 176 -1.83 12.96 20.09
CA GLU A 176 -0.85 12.21 20.85
C GLU A 176 0.32 11.83 19.94
N THR A 177 1.56 12.09 20.35
CA THR A 177 2.74 11.59 19.64
C THR A 177 3.03 10.16 20.10
N LEU A 178 3.03 9.21 19.15
CA LEU A 178 3.24 7.80 19.42
C LEU A 178 4.70 7.37 19.21
N GLU A 179 5.33 7.89 18.16
CA GLU A 179 6.69 7.51 17.76
C GLU A 179 7.37 8.68 17.05
N THR A 180 8.63 8.95 17.36
CA THR A 180 9.48 9.86 16.58
C THR A 180 10.40 9.03 15.70
N LEU A 181 10.38 9.27 14.40
CA LEU A 181 11.11 8.48 13.41
C LEU A 181 12.51 9.06 13.13
N PRO A 182 13.54 8.22 12.96
CA PRO A 182 14.86 8.63 12.52
C PRO A 182 14.86 9.38 11.17
N ALA A 183 15.84 10.25 10.95
CA ALA A 183 15.93 11.08 9.73
C ALA A 183 16.18 10.28 8.44
N ASP A 184 16.64 9.05 8.57
CA ASP A 184 16.94 8.09 7.49
C ASP A 184 15.79 7.12 7.21
N THR A 185 14.62 7.34 7.83
CA THR A 185 13.42 6.51 7.62
C THR A 185 13.00 6.47 6.16
N PHE A 186 13.09 7.60 5.44
CA PHE A 186 12.77 7.66 4.02
C PHE A 186 14.04 7.52 3.18
N ALA A 187 14.09 6.47 2.36
CA ALA A 187 15.29 6.14 1.56
C ALA A 187 15.76 7.27 0.63
N THR A 188 14.84 8.14 0.19
CA THR A 188 15.09 9.18 -0.80
C THR A 188 15.13 10.60 -0.22
N ALA A 189 14.84 10.78 1.08
CA ALA A 189 14.74 12.10 1.69
C ALA A 189 15.12 12.11 3.18
N LYS A 190 15.92 13.09 3.58
CA LYS A 190 16.22 13.35 5.00
C LYS A 190 15.11 14.21 5.60
N VAL A 191 14.10 13.56 6.18
CA VAL A 191 12.95 14.23 6.78
C VAL A 191 12.74 13.69 8.18
N TYR A 192 12.65 14.60 9.16
CA TYR A 192 12.32 14.26 10.54
C TYR A 192 10.80 14.22 10.69
N THR A 193 10.28 13.03 10.98
CA THR A 193 8.85 12.78 11.06
C THR A 193 8.48 12.13 12.37
N LYS A 194 7.20 12.22 12.73
CA LYS A 194 6.62 11.52 13.87
C LYS A 194 5.29 10.90 13.48
N ILE A 195 4.91 9.83 14.15
CA ILE A 195 3.58 9.23 14.07
C ILE A 195 2.74 9.83 15.19
N ILE A 196 1.58 10.35 14.82
CA ILE A 196 0.60 10.88 15.76
C ILE A 196 -0.69 10.07 15.72
N ARG A 197 -1.45 10.15 16.80
CA ARG A 197 -2.81 9.62 16.91
C ARG A 197 -3.78 10.68 17.41
N ILE A 198 -4.97 10.71 16.82
CA ILE A 198 -6.10 11.53 17.27
C ILE A 198 -7.29 10.60 17.49
N ARG A 199 -8.03 10.79 18.59
CA ARG A 199 -9.22 9.99 18.94
C ARG A 199 -10.45 10.87 19.20
N ARG A 200 -11.63 10.35 18.86
CA ARG A 200 -12.94 10.97 19.12
C ARG A 200 -13.95 9.96 19.65
#